data_AF-A0A6V8LHM8-F1
#
_entry.id   AF-A0A6V8LHM8-F1
#
_cell.length_a   1.000
_cell.length_b   1.000
_cell.length_c   1.000
_cell.angle_alpha   90.00
_cell.angle_beta   90.00
_cell.angle_gamma   90.00
#
_symmetry.space_group_name_H-M   'P 1'
#
loop_
_entity.id
_entity.type
_entity.pdbx_description
1 polymer ?
#
loop_
_entity_poly.entity_id
_entity_poly.type
_entity_poly.pdbx_seq_one_letter_code
_entity_poly.pdbx_strand_id
1 'polypeptide(L)'
;MAKHFDKRHDDLLRAVKNLECSEGFRLRNFTESSYLNQQGKSQPMYEMTRDGFSFLGMGFTGAKAARFKAALPPPIPLRIARHHVLSA
;
A
#
# COMPACT_ATOMS: atom_id res chain seq x y z
N MET A 1 -8.51 3.36 -6.03
CA MET A 1 -7.98 2.23 -5.24
C MET A 1 -8.99 1.10 -5.04
N ALA A 2 -10.17 1.35 -4.46
CA ALA A 2 -11.22 0.32 -4.30
C ALA A 2 -11.54 -0.42 -5.62
N LYS A 3 -11.73 0.33 -6.72
CA LYS A 3 -11.97 -0.22 -8.07
C LYS A 3 -10.83 -1.09 -8.63
N HIS A 4 -9.59 -0.89 -8.16
CA HIS A 4 -8.41 -1.60 -8.69
C HIS A 4 -8.14 -2.90 -7.93
N PHE A 5 -8.43 -2.92 -6.63
CA PHE A 5 -8.16 -4.07 -5.77
C PHE A 5 -9.40 -4.90 -5.42
N ASP A 6 -10.58 -4.50 -5.93
CA ASP A 6 -11.86 -5.18 -5.65
C ASP A 6 -12.11 -5.30 -4.14
N LYS A 7 -11.73 -4.24 -3.41
CA LYS A 7 -11.86 -4.14 -1.95
C LYS A 7 -12.89 -3.08 -1.61
N ARG A 8 -13.68 -3.32 -0.55
CA ARG A 8 -14.57 -2.31 0.02
C ARG A 8 -13.77 -1.10 0.47
N HIS A 9 -14.38 0.08 0.40
CA HIS A 9 -13.75 1.31 0.88
C HIS A 9 -13.33 1.20 2.36
N ASP A 10 -14.20 0.62 3.20
CA ASP A 10 -13.94 0.39 4.63
C ASP A 10 -12.69 -0.47 4.87
N ASP A 11 -12.47 -1.49 4.02
CA ASP A 11 -11.28 -2.35 4.13
C ASP A 11 -10.00 -1.59 3.80
N LEU A 12 -10.06 -0.63 2.87
CA LEU A 12 -8.91 0.22 2.55
C LEU A 12 -8.61 1.21 3.68
N LEU A 13 -9.64 1.82 4.29
CA LEU A 13 -9.45 2.70 5.44
C LEU A 13 -8.82 1.93 6.62
N ARG A 14 -9.30 0.71 6.87
CA ARG A 14 -8.71 -0.18 7.89
C ARG A 14 -7.28 -0.58 7.54
N ALA A 15 -7.00 -0.89 6.28
CA ALA A 15 -5.65 -1.23 5.84
C ALA A 15 -4.67 -0.08 6.08
N VAL A 16 -5.05 1.16 5.74
CA VAL A 16 -4.22 2.36 5.99
C VAL A 16 -3.96 2.56 7.49
N LYS A 17 -4.99 2.43 8.33
CA LYS A 17 -4.87 2.54 9.79
C LYS A 17 -3.94 1.49 10.39
N ASN A 18 -3.93 0.29 9.83
CA ASN A 18 -3.14 -0.83 10.31
C ASN A 18 -1.78 -0.97 9.60
N LEU A 19 -1.35 0.03 8.82
CA LEU A 19 -0.03 -0.01 8.16
C LEU A 19 1.09 0.05 9.20
N GLU A 20 1.88 -1.02 9.26
CA GLU A 20 3.16 -1.05 9.96
C GLU A 20 4.20 -0.27 9.15
N CYS A 21 4.32 1.02 9.47
CA CYS A 21 5.30 1.93 8.88
C CYS A 21 5.74 2.97 9.92
N SER A 22 6.87 3.62 9.66
CA SER A 22 7.34 4.71 10.52
C SER A 22 6.33 5.85 10.54
N GLU A 23 6.24 6.56 11.67
CA GLU A 23 5.34 7.70 11.82
C GLU A 23 5.63 8.80 10.80
N GLY A 24 6.92 9.10 10.56
CA GLY A 24 7.32 10.07 9.53
C GLY A 24 6.88 9.67 8.12
N PHE A 25 6.90 8.37 7.79
CA PHE A 25 6.36 7.89 6.51
C PHE A 25 4.85 8.04 6.46
N ARG A 26 4.15 7.69 7.55
CA ARG A 26 2.69 7.79 7.64
C ARG A 26 2.22 9.23 7.40
N LEU A 27 2.75 10.19 8.16
CA LEU A 27 2.37 11.60 8.09
C LEU A 27 2.66 12.25 6.73
N ARG A 28 3.72 11.81 6.03
CA ARG A 28 4.08 12.35 4.71
C ARG A 28 3.24 11.78 3.57
N ASN A 29 2.67 10.59 3.75
CA ASN A 29 2.07 9.83 2.65
C ASN A 29 0.58 9.57 2.81
N PHE A 30 0.01 9.76 4.00
CA PHE A 30 -1.41 9.56 4.31
C PHE A 30 -1.95 10.71 5.15
N THR A 31 -2.85 11.50 4.57
CA THR A 31 -3.52 12.62 5.24
C THR A 31 -4.98 12.28 5.47
N GLU A 32 -5.44 12.36 6.72
CA GLU A 32 -6.86 12.18 7.06
C GLU A 32 -7.71 13.31 6.48
N SER A 33 -8.82 12.94 5.85
CA SER A 33 -9.75 13.87 5.23
C SER A 33 -11.18 13.31 5.27
N SER A 34 -12.14 14.02 4.69
CA SER A 34 -13.53 13.57 4.58
C SER A 34 -14.16 14.01 3.26
N TYR A 35 -15.18 13.29 2.82
CA TYR A 35 -16.01 13.69 1.69
C TYR A 35 -17.49 13.60 2.05
N LEU A 36 -18.32 14.38 1.35
CA LEU A 36 -19.77 14.27 1.45
C LEU A 36 -20.26 13.20 0.48
N ASN A 37 -21.02 12.23 0.99
CA ASN A 37 -21.68 11.25 0.13
C ASN A 37 -22.95 11.83 -0.51
N GLN A 38 -23.61 11.04 -1.36
CA GLN A 38 -24.85 11.45 -2.06
C GLN A 38 -26.02 11.76 -1.12
N GLN A 39 -25.96 11.33 0.14
CA GLN A 39 -26.96 11.61 1.18
C GLN A 39 -26.58 12.85 2.02
N GLY A 40 -25.53 13.59 1.64
CA GLY A 40 -25.03 14.75 2.40
C GLY A 40 -24.34 14.39 3.71
N LYS A 41 -23.99 13.12 3.94
CA LYS A 41 -23.27 12.69 5.15
C LYS A 41 -21.77 12.73 4.92
N SER A 42 -21.05 13.29 5.89
CA SER A 42 -19.58 13.24 5.92
C SER A 42 -19.11 11.79 6.13
N GLN A 43 -18.14 11.38 5.33
CA GLN A 43 -17.52 10.06 5.35
C GLN A 43 -16.00 10.21 5.43
N PRO A 44 -15.31 9.42 6.27
CA PRO A 44 -13.86 9.49 6.39
C PRO A 44 -13.18 9.02 5.10
N MET A 45 -12.07 9.65 4.75
CA MET A 45 -11.18 9.23 3.68
C MET A 45 -9.73 9.56 3.97
N TYR A 46 -8.81 9.03 3.16
CA TYR A 46 -7.41 9.44 3.16
C TYR A 46 -7.05 10.01 1.80
N GLU A 47 -6.41 11.17 1.79
CA GLU A 47 -5.57 11.60 0.69
C GLU A 47 -4.21 10.93 0.83
N MET A 48 -3.62 10.49 -0.29
CA MET A 48 -2.34 9.80 -0.25
C MET A 48 -1.47 10.10 -1.46
N THR A 49 -0.16 10.06 -1.25
CA THR A 49 0.85 10.21 -2.31
C THR A 49 0.95 8.93 -3.15
N ARG A 50 1.69 9.01 -4.26
CA ARG A 50 2.04 7.83 -5.07
C ARG A 50 2.83 6.78 -4.26
N ASP A 51 3.70 7.23 -3.37
CA ASP A 51 4.53 6.34 -2.54
C ASP A 51 3.69 5.65 -1.46
N GLY A 52 2.79 6.39 -0.80
CA GLY A 52 1.81 5.82 0.13
C GLY A 52 0.92 4.79 -0.55
N PHE A 53 0.46 5.09 -1.77
CA PHE A 53 -0.32 4.15 -2.55
C PHE A 53 0.45 2.87 -2.91
N SER A 54 1.69 3.02 -3.38
CA SER A 54 2.54 1.88 -3.75
C SER A 54 2.83 1.01 -2.53
N PHE A 55 3.14 1.64 -1.38
CA PHE A 55 3.37 0.95 -0.11
C PHE A 55 2.14 0.16 0.36
N LEU A 56 0.96 0.78 0.34
CA LEU A 56 -0.31 0.11 0.66
C LEU A 56 -0.56 -1.11 -0.26
N GLY A 57 -0.29 -0.97 -1.56
CA GLY A 57 -0.45 -2.04 -2.54
C GLY A 57 0.51 -3.22 -2.34
N MET A 58 1.71 -2.99 -1.77
CA MET A 58 2.65 -4.06 -1.44
C MET A 58 2.10 -5.01 -0.36
N GLY A 59 1.24 -4.53 0.54
CA GLY A 59 0.58 -5.35 1.56
C GLY A 59 -0.56 -6.24 1.05
N PHE A 60 -1.03 -6.04 -0.19
CA PHE A 60 -2.10 -6.86 -0.76
C PHE A 60 -1.58 -8.14 -1.43
N THR A 61 -2.39 -9.21 -1.43
CA THR A 61 -2.06 -10.53 -1.98
C THR A 61 -2.98 -10.90 -3.15
N GLY A 62 -2.63 -11.93 -3.92
CA GLY A 62 -3.40 -12.43 -5.08
C GLY A 62 -2.91 -11.94 -6.45
N ALA A 63 -3.48 -12.50 -7.53
CA ALA A 63 -2.98 -12.32 -8.89
C ALA A 63 -3.01 -10.85 -9.38
N LYS A 64 -4.05 -10.07 -9.04
CA LYS A 64 -4.13 -8.64 -9.35
C LYS A 64 -3.04 -7.84 -8.61
N ALA A 65 -2.80 -8.17 -7.34
CA ALA A 65 -1.75 -7.54 -6.54
C ALA A 65 -0.35 -7.90 -7.07
N ALA A 66 -0.13 -9.14 -7.51
CA ALA A 66 1.13 -9.56 -8.13
C ALA A 66 1.43 -8.78 -9.42
N ARG A 67 0.43 -8.61 -10.30
CA ARG A 67 0.56 -7.79 -11.52
C ARG A 67 0.85 -6.33 -11.21
N PHE A 68 0.16 -5.77 -10.21
CA PHE A 68 0.41 -4.41 -9.74
C PHE A 68 1.85 -4.24 -9.24
N LYS A 69 2.34 -5.15 -8.40
CA LYS A 69 3.72 -5.12 -7.87
C LYS A 69 4.77 -5.28 -8.96
N ALA A 70 4.53 -6.13 -9.97
CA ALA A 70 5.44 -6.29 -11.10
C ALA A 70 5.57 -5.04 -11.98
N ALA A 71 4.58 -4.15 -11.96
CA ALA A 71 4.60 -2.87 -12.67
C ALA A 71 5.25 -1.73 -11.87
N LEU A 72 5.49 -1.92 -10.55
CA LEU A 72 6.24 -0.98 -9.75
C LEU A 72 7.74 -1.09 -10.11
N PRO A 73 8.51 0.01 -10.04
CA PRO A 73 9.96 -0.07 -10.15
C PRO A 73 10.47 -1.05 -9.09
N PRO A 74 11.34 -2.00 -9.44
CA PRO A 74 11.84 -2.97 -8.47
C PRO A 74 12.56 -2.23 -7.33
N PRO A 75 12.37 -2.64 -6.07
CA PRO A 75 13.25 -2.19 -5.01
C PRO A 75 14.69 -2.53 -5.40
N ILE A 76 15.62 -1.63 -5.07
CA ILE A 76 17.07 -1.71 -5.34
C ILE A 76 17.54 -3.18 -5.37
N PRO A 77 18.26 -3.63 -6.41
CA PRO A 77 18.56 -5.05 -6.59
C PRO A 77 19.25 -5.62 -5.35
N LEU A 78 18.50 -6.41 -4.58
CA LEU A 78 19.05 -7.23 -3.52
C LEU A 78 19.75 -8.41 -4.21
N ARG A 79 21.08 -8.31 -4.33
CA ARG A 79 21.91 -9.45 -4.70
C ARG A 79 21.79 -10.51 -3.61
N ILE A 80 20.96 -11.53 -3.85
CA ILE A 80 21.00 -12.76 -3.07
C ILE A 80 22.27 -13.50 -3.49
N ALA A 81 23.38 -13.25 -2.80
CA ALA A 81 24.57 -14.06 -2.96
C ALA A 81 24.27 -15.46 -2.39
N ARG A 82 24.30 -16.49 -3.25
CA ARG A 82 24.37 -17.87 -2.77
C ARG A 82 25.67 -18.00 -1.97
N HIS A 83 25.58 -18.21 -0.66
CA HIS A 83 26.72 -18.72 0.10
C HIS A 83 27.05 -20.10 -0.46
N HIS A 84 28.12 -20.18 -1.27
CA HIS A 84 28.79 -21.44 -1.52
C HIS A 84 29.37 -21.91 -0.19
N VAL A 85 28.79 -22.97 0.38
CA VAL A 85 29.46 -23.78 1.39
C VAL A 85 30.64 -24.43 0.67
N LEU A 86 31.84 -23.90 0.87
CA LEU A 86 33.08 -24.61 0.60
C LEU A 86 33.64 -25.02 1.96
N SER A 87 33.30 -26.24 2.36
CA SER A 87 34.10 -27.01 3.32
C SER A 87 34.99 -27.94 2.51
N ALA A 88 36.30 -27.72 2.62
CA ALA A 88 37.35 -28.71 2.44
C ALA A 88 38.51 -28.31 3.36
#